data_AF-A0A964ISM8-F1
#
_entry.id   AF-A0A964ISM8-F1
#
_cell.length_a   1.000
_cell.length_b   1.000
_cell.length_c   1.000
_cell.angle_alpha   90.00
_cell.angle_beta   90.00
_cell.angle_gamma   90.00
#
_symmetry.space_group_name_H-M   'P 1'
#
loop_
_entity.id
_entity.type
_entity.pdbx_description
1 polymer ?
#
loop_
_entity_poly.entity_id
_entity_poly.type
_entity_poly.pdbx_seq_one_letter_code
_entity_poly.pdbx_strand_id
1 'polypeptide(L)'
;MAIDESLGKPKGLPPQEPFLQPWQFFLLGGMLAATATVIVATGQPPANIIILSLTVVSVSFVGLGAYRMLAPLASADLDAPIMIGGRTRVALEREKARVLRSLKELEFDFAMRKMSQADFDEMAGRLRQRALGLMEQLDAGGGYRDQIAKEVEQRLGGSDETVIPGACAECATANDPDARFCKSCGRRFSTATD
;
A
#
# COMPACT_ATOMS: atom_id res chain seq x y z
N MET A 1 28.96 -20.37 -39.03
CA MET A 1 29.66 -19.20 -38.47
C MET A 1 28.74 -18.00 -38.68
N ALA A 2 27.75 -17.86 -37.79
CA ALA A 2 26.83 -16.74 -37.75
C ALA A 2 26.94 -16.15 -36.35
N ILE A 3 27.08 -14.84 -36.32
CA ILE A 3 27.58 -14.03 -35.22
C ILE A 3 26.50 -13.89 -34.15
N ASP A 4 26.96 -13.95 -32.90
CA ASP A 4 26.23 -13.82 -31.65
C ASP A 4 25.51 -12.46 -31.56
N GLU A 5 24.17 -12.47 -31.62
CA GLU A 5 23.30 -11.30 -31.48
C GLU A 5 22.68 -11.25 -30.07
N SER A 6 23.49 -11.42 -29.03
CA SER A 6 23.05 -11.34 -27.61
C SER A 6 23.45 -10.03 -26.91
N LEU A 7 23.52 -8.90 -27.63
CA LEU A 7 23.76 -7.59 -27.02
C LEU A 7 22.49 -6.75 -26.93
N GLY A 8 21.98 -6.63 -25.70
CA GLY A 8 21.35 -5.39 -25.24
C GLY A 8 19.82 -5.43 -25.10
N LYS A 9 19.32 -6.07 -24.03
CA LYS A 9 18.06 -5.60 -23.43
C LYS A 9 18.42 -4.49 -22.45
N PRO A 10 18.03 -3.22 -22.68
CA PRO A 10 18.27 -2.17 -21.69
C PRO A 10 17.53 -2.55 -20.40
N LYS A 11 18.29 -2.74 -19.31
CA LYS A 11 17.73 -2.84 -17.97
C LYS A 11 16.83 -1.62 -17.77
N GLY A 12 15.58 -1.86 -17.40
CA GLY A 12 14.57 -0.84 -17.20
C GLY A 12 15.14 0.33 -16.42
N LEU A 13 14.94 1.53 -16.96
CA LEU A 13 15.29 2.78 -16.30
C LEU A 13 14.68 2.73 -14.88
N PRO A 14 15.44 3.02 -13.81
CA PRO A 14 14.84 3.19 -12.50
C PRO A 14 13.71 4.23 -12.60
N PRO A 15 12.65 4.12 -11.78
CA PRO A 15 11.60 5.14 -11.76
C PRO A 15 12.30 6.49 -11.66
N GLN A 16 12.08 7.34 -12.66
CA GLN A 16 12.63 8.69 -12.66
C GLN A 16 11.94 9.43 -11.52
N GLU A 17 12.56 9.37 -10.34
CA GLU A 17 12.25 10.23 -9.22
C GLU A 17 12.19 11.65 -9.79
N PRO A 18 11.09 12.39 -9.62
CA PRO A 18 11.01 13.76 -10.10
C PRO A 18 12.21 14.52 -9.51
N PHE A 19 13.12 14.94 -10.40
CA PHE A 19 14.42 15.56 -10.08
C PHE A 19 14.31 16.75 -9.11
N LEU A 20 13.12 17.35 -9.01
CA LEU A 20 12.78 18.39 -8.06
C LEU A 20 11.48 18.03 -7.35
N GLN A 21 11.59 17.66 -6.07
CA GLN A 21 10.40 17.51 -5.23
C GLN A 21 9.76 18.89 -4.99
N PRO A 22 8.42 18.99 -4.90
CA PRO A 22 7.73 20.27 -4.75
C PRO A 22 8.25 21.15 -3.60
N TRP A 23 8.67 20.55 -2.48
CA TRP A 23 9.23 21.29 -1.34
C TRP A 23 10.59 21.95 -1.66
N GLN A 24 11.40 21.36 -2.54
CA GLN A 24 12.67 21.92 -2.97
C GLN A 24 12.46 23.18 -3.80
N PHE A 25 11.40 23.26 -4.61
CA PHE A 25 11.03 24.48 -5.32
C PHE A 25 10.72 25.64 -4.39
N PHE A 26 9.99 25.39 -3.30
CA PHE A 26 9.66 26.44 -2.33
C PHE A 26 10.89 26.89 -1.53
N LEU A 27 11.78 25.98 -1.15
CA LEU A 27 13.03 26.34 -0.47
C LEU A 27 14.00 27.09 -1.38
N LEU A 28 14.20 26.61 -2.61
CA LEU A 28 15.07 27.26 -3.58
C LEU A 28 14.50 28.62 -3.97
N GLY A 29 13.19 28.74 -4.18
CA GLY A 29 12.50 30.00 -4.43
C GLY A 29 12.64 30.99 -3.26
N GLY A 30 12.47 30.53 -2.02
CA GLY A 30 12.68 31.34 -0.82
C GLY A 30 14.12 31.81 -0.66
N MET A 31 15.09 30.94 -0.92
CA MET A 31 16.51 31.28 -0.88
C MET A 31 16.88 32.29 -1.98
N LEU A 32 16.36 32.12 -3.21
CA LEU A 32 16.56 33.07 -4.31
C LEU A 32 15.95 34.44 -4.01
N ALA A 33 14.72 34.47 -3.47
CA ALA A 33 14.04 35.69 -3.09
C ALA A 33 14.77 36.43 -1.96
N ALA A 34 15.24 35.71 -0.93
CA ALA A 34 16.05 36.29 0.14
C ALA A 34 17.37 36.87 -0.40
N THR A 35 18.06 36.14 -1.27
CA THR A 35 19.31 36.61 -1.89
C THR A 35 19.09 37.85 -2.76
N ALA A 36 18.03 37.87 -3.57
CA ALA A 36 17.67 39.02 -4.41
C ALA A 36 17.34 40.27 -3.56
N THR A 37 16.68 40.07 -2.42
CA THR A 37 16.34 41.17 -1.49
C THR A 37 17.59 41.82 -0.90
N VAL A 38 18.61 41.03 -0.56
CA VAL A 38 19.90 41.53 -0.04
C VAL A 38 20.66 42.32 -1.11
N ILE A 39 20.63 41.87 -2.37
CA ILE A 39 21.31 42.55 -3.49
C ILE A 39 20.66 43.91 -3.79
N VAL A 40 19.32 44.01 -3.73
CA VAL A 40 18.59 45.24 -4.01
C VAL A 40 18.64 46.25 -2.84
N ALA A 41 18.87 45.79 -1.62
CA ALA A 41 18.83 46.62 -0.41
C ALA A 41 20.17 47.30 -0.04
N THR A 42 21.16 47.34 -0.94
CA THR A 42 22.43 48.04 -0.68
C THR A 42 22.19 49.54 -0.47
N GLY A 43 22.33 50.01 0.77
CA GLY A 43 22.16 51.42 1.16
C GLY A 43 21.01 51.70 2.16
N GLN A 44 20.24 50.69 2.57
CA GLN A 44 19.15 50.83 3.53
C GLN A 44 19.61 50.59 4.98
N PRO A 45 18.97 51.22 5.99
CA PRO A 45 19.29 50.95 7.40
C PRO A 45 19.04 49.47 7.74
N PRO A 46 19.86 48.86 8.62
CA PRO A 46 19.84 47.42 8.89
C PRO A 46 18.48 46.88 9.35
N ALA A 47 17.66 47.73 9.98
CA ALA A 47 16.29 47.39 10.37
C ALA A 47 15.40 46.97 9.19
N ASN A 48 15.53 47.63 8.03
CA ASN A 48 14.68 47.33 6.87
C ASN A 48 15.02 45.97 6.25
N ILE A 49 16.31 45.61 6.24
CA ILE A 49 16.78 44.30 5.77
C ILE A 49 16.20 43.17 6.64
N ILE A 50 16.19 43.36 7.96
CA ILE A 50 15.63 42.40 8.91
C ILE A 50 14.14 42.20 8.65
N ILE A 51 13.37 43.28 8.53
CA ILE A 51 11.92 43.23 8.27
C ILE A 51 11.64 42.52 6.95
N LEU A 52 12.35 42.86 5.87
CA LEU A 52 12.20 42.23 4.56
C LEU A 52 12.46 40.72 4.61
N SER A 53 13.56 40.30 5.22
CA SER A 53 13.88 38.87 5.36
C SER A 53 12.80 38.10 6.13
N LEU A 54 12.23 38.70 7.18
CA LEU A 54 11.17 38.10 7.99
C LEU A 54 9.85 37.97 7.23
N THR A 55 9.52 38.95 6.38
CA THR A 55 8.34 38.87 5.49
C THR A 55 8.47 37.77 4.44
N VAL A 56 9.65 37.59 3.84
CA VAL A 56 9.89 36.52 2.84
C VAL A 56 9.76 35.14 3.48
N VAL A 57 10.31 34.95 4.69
CA VAL A 57 10.18 33.69 5.43
C VAL A 57 8.73 33.40 5.79
N SER A 58 8.00 34.39 6.30
CA SER A 58 6.58 34.21 6.67
C SER A 58 5.69 33.91 5.47
N VAL A 59 5.85 34.62 4.35
CA VAL A 59 5.11 34.33 3.11
C VAL A 59 5.42 32.92 2.59
N SER A 60 6.68 32.48 2.64
CA SER A 60 7.07 31.13 2.24
C SER A 60 6.44 30.05 3.13
N PHE A 61 6.40 30.28 4.44
CA PHE A 61 5.80 29.34 5.39
C PHE A 61 4.27 29.25 5.22
N VAL A 62 3.62 30.39 4.98
CA VAL A 62 2.18 30.44 4.65
C VAL A 62 1.89 29.74 3.33
N GLY A 63 2.73 29.95 2.30
CA GLY A 63 2.62 29.25 1.02
C GLY A 63 2.76 27.73 1.15
N LEU A 64 3.72 27.26 1.95
CA LEU A 64 3.88 25.83 2.25
C LEU A 64 2.69 25.26 3.03
N GLY A 65 2.16 26.02 3.99
CA GLY A 65 0.98 25.65 4.76
C GLY A 65 -0.27 25.55 3.88
N ALA A 66 -0.51 26.55 3.03
CA ALA A 66 -1.61 26.56 2.08
C ALA A 66 -1.48 25.41 1.06
N TYR A 67 -0.28 25.18 0.51
CA TYR A 67 -0.03 24.05 -0.38
C TYR A 67 -0.33 22.72 0.31
N ARG A 68 0.13 22.52 1.55
CA ARG A 68 -0.21 21.31 2.32
C ARG A 68 -1.69 21.15 2.61
N MET A 69 -2.41 22.24 2.79
CA MET A 69 -3.85 22.22 3.04
C MET A 69 -4.66 21.93 1.78
N LEU A 70 -4.24 22.45 0.61
CA LEU A 70 -4.95 22.26 -0.66
C LEU A 70 -4.53 20.99 -1.42
N ALA A 71 -3.30 20.49 -1.22
CA ALA A 71 -2.81 19.25 -1.82
C ALA A 71 -3.80 18.06 -1.67
N PRO A 72 -4.35 17.76 -0.47
CA PRO A 72 -5.27 16.63 -0.31
C PRO A 72 -6.64 16.81 -0.99
N LEU A 73 -7.00 18.03 -1.41
CA LEU A 73 -8.24 18.26 -2.17
C LEU A 73 -8.01 18.10 -3.69
N ALA A 74 -6.77 18.24 -4.15
CA ALA A 74 -6.41 18.13 -5.56
C ALA A 74 -6.01 16.70 -5.96
N SER A 75 -5.49 15.90 -5.04
CA SER A 75 -5.26 14.47 -5.25
C SER A 75 -6.46 13.67 -4.73
N ALA A 76 -7.26 13.09 -5.64
CA ALA A 76 -8.28 12.09 -5.30
C ALA A 76 -7.67 10.79 -4.74
N ASP A 77 -6.35 10.66 -4.80
CA ASP A 77 -5.59 9.60 -4.16
C ASP A 77 -5.21 10.07 -2.76
N LEU A 78 -5.97 9.59 -1.78
CA LEU A 78 -5.60 9.67 -0.37
C LEU A 78 -4.40 8.73 -0.19
N ASP A 79 -3.20 9.21 -0.52
CA ASP A 79 -1.97 8.71 0.10
C ASP A 79 -2.15 8.96 1.60
N ALA A 80 -2.73 7.97 2.28
CA ALA A 80 -2.93 7.97 3.70
C ALA A 80 -1.57 8.34 4.29
N PRO A 81 -1.45 9.49 4.99
CA PRO A 81 -0.18 9.91 5.53
C PRO A 81 0.38 8.70 6.27
N ILE A 82 1.67 8.38 6.05
CA ILE A 82 2.39 7.32 6.74
C ILE A 82 2.41 7.70 8.23
N MET A 83 1.29 7.43 8.90
CA MET A 83 0.98 7.83 10.26
C MET A 83 1.58 6.78 11.16
N ILE A 84 2.92 6.76 11.31
CA ILE A 84 3.65 5.98 12.33
C ILE A 84 2.92 4.65 12.65
N GLY A 85 2.67 3.86 11.60
CA GLY A 85 1.58 2.87 11.59
C GLY A 85 1.84 1.68 12.50
N GLY A 86 3.09 1.43 12.88
CA GLY A 86 3.43 0.26 13.70
C GLY A 86 2.82 0.33 15.11
N ARG A 87 2.89 1.48 15.79
CA ARG A 87 2.47 1.57 17.20
C ARG A 87 0.95 1.61 17.36
N THR A 88 0.26 2.33 16.48
CA THR A 88 -1.21 2.39 16.46
C THR A 88 -1.81 1.07 16.00
N ARG A 89 -1.25 0.43 14.95
CA ARG A 89 -1.70 -0.88 14.48
C ARG A 89 -1.54 -1.98 15.53
N VAL A 90 -0.42 -2.03 16.24
CA VAL A 90 -0.22 -3.01 17.33
C VAL A 90 -1.24 -2.80 18.46
N ALA A 91 -1.64 -1.56 18.73
CA ALA A 91 -2.71 -1.29 19.70
C ALA A 91 -4.07 -1.82 19.20
N LEU A 92 -4.43 -1.56 17.94
CA LEU A 92 -5.66 -2.08 17.33
C LEU A 92 -5.67 -3.63 17.26
N GLU A 93 -4.55 -4.25 16.91
CA GLU A 93 -4.40 -5.73 16.88
C GLU A 93 -4.60 -6.33 18.28
N ARG A 94 -4.09 -5.68 19.33
CA ARG A 94 -4.31 -6.12 20.72
C ARG A 94 -5.77 -5.99 21.16
N GLU A 95 -6.45 -4.93 20.73
CA GLU A 95 -7.89 -4.77 21.01
C GLU A 95 -8.72 -5.81 20.27
N LYS A 96 -8.42 -6.06 18.99
CA LYS A 96 -9.02 -7.13 18.20
C LYS A 96 -8.86 -8.49 18.88
N ALA A 97 -7.65 -8.81 19.33
CA ALA A 97 -7.37 -10.08 20.03
C ALA A 97 -8.20 -10.23 21.32
N ARG A 98 -8.40 -9.13 22.07
CA ARG A 98 -9.27 -9.13 23.26
C ARG A 98 -10.73 -9.40 22.90
N VAL A 99 -11.27 -8.72 21.89
CA VAL A 99 -12.67 -8.90 21.46
C VAL A 99 -12.91 -10.33 20.96
N LEU A 100 -12.02 -10.86 20.12
CA LEU A 100 -12.15 -12.23 19.61
C LEU A 100 -12.04 -13.28 20.72
N ARG A 101 -11.20 -13.05 21.73
CA ARG A 101 -11.14 -13.92 22.90
C ARG A 101 -12.44 -13.91 23.69
N SER A 102 -13.01 -12.72 23.94
CA SER A 102 -14.30 -12.61 24.63
C SER A 102 -15.44 -13.28 23.86
N LEU A 103 -15.43 -13.21 22.53
CA LEU A 103 -16.42 -13.90 21.69
C LEU A 103 -16.29 -15.43 21.82
N LYS A 104 -15.06 -15.94 21.87
CA LYS A 104 -14.80 -17.38 22.04
C LYS A 104 -15.19 -17.90 23.42
N GLU A 105 -14.98 -17.11 24.46
CA GLU A 105 -15.44 -17.43 25.81
C GLU A 105 -16.98 -17.48 25.88
N LEU A 106 -17.65 -16.52 25.22
CA LEU A 106 -19.11 -16.49 25.12
C LEU A 106 -19.67 -17.71 24.35
N GLU A 107 -19.03 -18.11 23.24
CA GLU A 107 -19.38 -19.34 22.51
C GLU A 107 -19.23 -20.60 23.37
N PHE A 108 -18.19 -20.63 24.21
CA PHE A 108 -17.96 -21.72 25.14
C PHE A 108 -19.02 -21.76 26.25
N ASP A 109 -19.40 -20.62 26.83
CA ASP A 109 -20.46 -20.53 27.84
C ASP A 109 -21.83 -20.97 27.29
N PHE A 110 -22.14 -20.62 26.05
CA PHE A 110 -23.33 -21.10 25.37
C PHE A 110 -23.28 -22.62 25.12
N ALA A 111 -22.15 -23.16 24.65
CA ALA A 111 -21.97 -24.60 24.45
C ALA A 111 -22.10 -25.40 25.75
N MET A 112 -21.72 -24.80 26.89
CA MET A 112 -21.92 -25.37 28.22
C MET A 112 -23.36 -25.22 28.75
N ARG A 113 -24.30 -24.66 27.97
CA ARG A 113 -25.68 -24.33 28.38
C ARG A 113 -25.77 -23.42 29.62
N LYS A 114 -24.75 -22.59 29.89
CA LYS A 114 -24.82 -21.58 30.96
C LYS A 114 -25.70 -20.38 30.60
N MET A 115 -26.03 -20.21 29.33
CA MET A 115 -26.74 -19.04 28.80
C MET A 115 -27.82 -19.45 27.80
N SER A 116 -28.86 -18.63 27.68
CA SER A 116 -29.91 -18.84 26.68
C SER A 116 -29.43 -18.42 25.28
N GLN A 117 -30.07 -18.96 24.24
CA GLN A 117 -29.72 -18.61 22.86
C GLN A 117 -30.00 -17.14 22.54
N ALA A 118 -31.08 -16.58 23.08
CA ALA A 118 -31.42 -15.17 22.90
C ALA A 118 -30.34 -14.24 23.49
N ASP A 119 -29.84 -14.54 24.70
CA ASP A 119 -28.79 -13.75 25.34
C ASP A 119 -27.45 -13.86 24.59
N PHE A 120 -27.15 -15.05 24.07
CA PHE A 120 -25.96 -15.28 23.25
C PHE A 120 -26.00 -14.42 21.98
N ASP A 121 -27.11 -14.45 21.23
CA ASP A 121 -27.21 -13.74 19.95
C ASP A 121 -27.08 -12.22 20.13
N GLU A 122 -27.69 -11.68 21.19
CA GLU A 122 -27.58 -10.25 21.52
C GLU A 122 -26.13 -9.84 21.83
N MET A 123 -25.47 -10.53 22.75
CA MET A 123 -24.12 -10.16 23.19
C MET A 123 -23.06 -10.46 22.13
N ALA A 124 -23.19 -11.59 21.44
CA ALA A 124 -22.31 -11.95 20.34
C ALA A 124 -22.47 -10.98 19.17
N GLY A 125 -23.69 -10.49 18.91
CA GLY A 125 -23.95 -9.44 17.93
C GLY A 125 -23.15 -8.16 18.19
N ARG A 126 -23.20 -7.63 19.43
CA ARG A 126 -22.45 -6.42 19.83
C ARG A 126 -20.93 -6.63 19.69
N LEU A 127 -20.41 -7.79 20.10
CA LEU A 127 -18.98 -8.11 19.99
C LEU A 127 -18.54 -8.28 18.53
N ARG A 128 -19.36 -8.89 17.67
CA ARG A 128 -19.09 -9.03 16.23
C ARG A 128 -19.05 -7.67 15.54
N GLN A 129 -20.00 -6.78 15.84
CA GLN A 129 -19.98 -5.42 15.30
C GLN A 129 -18.69 -4.67 15.69
N ARG A 130 -18.26 -4.80 16.96
CA ARG A 130 -17.00 -4.20 17.41
C ARG A 130 -15.77 -4.83 16.73
N ALA A 131 -15.77 -6.14 16.55
CA ALA A 131 -14.67 -6.85 15.86
C ALA A 131 -14.55 -6.41 14.40
N LEU A 132 -15.69 -6.27 13.70
CA LEU A 132 -15.74 -5.79 12.31
C LEU A 132 -15.16 -4.37 12.19
N GLY A 133 -15.58 -3.45 13.07
CA GLY A 133 -15.03 -2.08 13.06
C GLY A 133 -13.51 -2.03 13.30
N LEU A 134 -12.98 -2.88 14.18
CA LEU A 134 -11.53 -2.97 14.40
C LEU A 134 -10.78 -3.58 13.20
N MET A 135 -11.37 -4.54 12.49
CA MET A 135 -10.79 -5.11 11.28
C MET A 135 -10.76 -4.08 10.14
N GLU A 136 -11.86 -3.34 9.94
CA GLU A 136 -11.95 -2.30 8.92
C GLU A 136 -10.92 -1.18 9.15
N GLN A 137 -10.70 -0.77 10.41
CA GLN A 137 -9.67 0.22 10.74
C GLN A 137 -8.24 -0.30 10.49
N LEU A 138 -7.99 -1.59 10.73
CA LEU A 138 -6.70 -2.21 10.42
C LEU A 138 -6.46 -2.33 8.91
N ASP A 139 -7.51 -2.58 8.14
CA ASP A 139 -7.46 -2.69 6.69
C ASP A 139 -7.32 -1.30 6.03
N ALA A 140 -8.01 -0.28 6.55
CA ALA A 140 -7.91 1.11 6.07
C ALA A 140 -6.54 1.75 6.36
N GLY A 141 -5.87 1.36 7.45
CA GLY A 141 -4.55 1.86 7.82
C GLY A 141 -3.37 1.09 7.21
N GLY A 142 -3.64 0.06 6.40
CA GLY A 142 -2.61 -0.83 5.87
C GLY A 142 -2.36 -0.64 4.38
N GLY A 143 -1.18 -0.13 4.02
CA GLY A 143 -0.66 -0.15 2.63
C GLY A 143 -0.42 -1.56 2.07
N TYR A 144 -0.86 -2.61 2.76
CA TYR A 144 -0.89 -3.98 2.27
C TYR A 144 -1.82 -4.11 1.06
N ARG A 145 -2.92 -3.35 0.98
CA ARG A 145 -3.80 -3.36 -0.20
C ARG A 145 -3.03 -2.95 -1.47
N ASP A 146 -2.19 -1.93 -1.37
CA ASP A 146 -1.40 -1.44 -2.50
C ASP A 146 -0.24 -2.37 -2.83
N GLN A 147 0.37 -3.00 -1.82
CA GLN A 147 1.39 -4.04 -2.02
C GLN A 147 0.80 -5.28 -2.70
N ILE A 148 -0.40 -5.71 -2.29
CA ILE A 148 -1.13 -6.81 -2.91
C ILE A 148 -1.52 -6.44 -4.34
N ALA A 149 -2.02 -5.23 -4.59
CA ALA A 149 -2.36 -4.77 -5.92
C ALA A 149 -1.15 -4.79 -6.86
N LYS A 150 0.02 -4.30 -6.40
CA LYS A 150 1.28 -4.36 -7.15
C LYS A 150 1.74 -5.78 -7.43
N GLU A 151 1.61 -6.68 -6.44
CA GLU A 151 1.97 -8.10 -6.63
C GLU A 151 1.04 -8.79 -7.64
N VAL A 152 -0.27 -8.50 -7.57
CA VAL A 152 -1.28 -9.03 -8.51
C VAL A 152 -1.01 -8.51 -9.92
N GLU A 153 -0.73 -7.22 -10.08
CA GLU A 153 -0.39 -6.60 -11.35
C GLU A 153 0.91 -7.19 -11.94
N GLN A 154 1.92 -7.44 -11.10
CA GLN A 154 3.15 -8.11 -11.52
C GLN A 154 2.92 -9.55 -12.00
N ARG A 155 1.95 -10.26 -11.42
CA ARG A 155 1.57 -11.63 -11.83
C ARG A 155 0.75 -11.63 -13.13
N LEU A 156 -0.16 -10.68 -13.30
CA LEU A 156 -1.00 -10.54 -14.50
C LEU A 156 -0.22 -9.96 -15.70
N GLY A 157 0.75 -9.07 -15.46
CA GLY A 157 1.64 -8.54 -16.50
C GLY A 157 2.71 -9.54 -16.99
N GLY A 158 2.84 -10.69 -16.31
CA GLY A 158 3.75 -11.77 -16.65
C GLY A 158 3.08 -13.02 -17.22
N SER A 159 1.75 -13.07 -17.32
CA SER A 159 1.03 -14.19 -17.96
C SER A 159 1.05 -14.01 -19.47
N ASP A 160 2.22 -14.24 -20.07
CA ASP A 160 2.32 -14.62 -21.47
C ASP A 160 1.76 -16.04 -21.60
N GLU A 161 0.89 -16.22 -22.60
CA GLU A 161 0.12 -17.42 -22.89
C GLU A 161 1.04 -18.57 -23.31
N THR A 162 1.73 -19.14 -22.34
CA THR A 162 2.55 -20.33 -22.53
C THR A 162 1.63 -21.54 -22.41
N VAL A 163 1.29 -22.12 -23.56
CA VAL A 163 0.67 -23.45 -23.65
C VAL A 163 1.49 -24.39 -22.78
N ILE A 164 0.93 -24.81 -21.64
CA ILE A 164 1.63 -25.63 -20.65
C ILE A 164 1.64 -27.07 -21.15
N PRO A 165 2.79 -27.64 -21.56
CA PRO A 165 2.89 -29.07 -21.85
C PRO A 165 2.56 -29.84 -20.56
N GLY A 166 1.59 -30.78 -20.62
CA GLY A 166 1.14 -31.57 -19.46
C GLY A 166 -0.28 -31.27 -18.96
N ALA A 167 -1.05 -30.41 -19.64
CA ALA A 167 -2.46 -30.20 -19.32
C ALA A 167 -3.32 -31.42 -19.68
N CYS A 168 -4.19 -31.85 -18.75
CA CYS A 168 -5.13 -32.94 -18.99
C CYS A 168 -6.23 -32.50 -19.98
N ALA A 169 -6.49 -33.30 -21.00
CA ALA A 169 -7.51 -33.00 -22.01
C ALA A 169 -8.96 -32.97 -21.47
N GLU A 170 -9.20 -33.56 -20.30
CA GLU A 170 -10.56 -33.63 -19.71
C GLU A 170 -10.85 -32.55 -18.68
N CYS A 171 -9.91 -32.29 -17.76
CA CYS A 171 -10.12 -31.36 -16.66
C CYS A 171 -9.20 -30.14 -16.70
N ALA A 172 -8.41 -29.99 -17.78
CA ALA A 172 -7.45 -28.91 -18.01
C ALA A 172 -6.42 -28.70 -16.88
N THR A 173 -6.32 -29.63 -15.92
CA THR A 173 -5.35 -29.53 -14.82
C THR A 173 -3.94 -29.68 -15.40
N ALA A 174 -3.04 -28.75 -15.05
CA ALA A 174 -1.62 -28.87 -15.34
C ALA A 174 -0.99 -29.99 -14.50
N ASN A 175 -0.41 -30.98 -15.16
CA ASN A 175 0.31 -32.10 -14.53
C ASN A 175 1.79 -32.01 -14.89
N ASP A 176 2.62 -32.63 -14.05
CA ASP A 176 4.05 -32.76 -14.29
C ASP A 176 4.34 -33.48 -15.62
N PRO A 177 5.44 -33.17 -16.31
CA PRO A 177 5.70 -33.65 -17.67
C PRO A 177 5.88 -35.18 -17.78
N ASP A 178 6.17 -35.86 -16.67
CA ASP A 178 6.30 -37.32 -16.56
C ASP A 178 5.06 -37.99 -15.95
N ALA A 179 3.98 -37.23 -15.70
CA ALA A 179 2.77 -37.75 -15.10
C ALA A 179 2.12 -38.81 -16.01
N ARG A 180 2.02 -40.05 -15.53
CA ARG A 180 1.26 -41.13 -16.21
C ARG A 180 -0.25 -41.03 -15.98
N PHE A 181 -0.66 -40.36 -14.91
CA PHE A 181 -2.05 -40.13 -14.53
C PHE A 181 -2.25 -38.68 -14.10
N CYS A 182 -3.44 -38.12 -14.33
CA CYS A 182 -3.78 -36.78 -13.87
C CYS A 182 -3.96 -36.74 -12.34
N LYS A 183 -3.34 -35.77 -11.68
CA LYS A 183 -3.40 -35.59 -10.21
C LYS A 183 -4.76 -35.15 -9.67
N SER A 184 -5.65 -34.65 -10.52
CA SER A 184 -6.98 -34.16 -10.12
C SER A 184 -8.10 -35.13 -10.46
N CYS A 185 -8.17 -35.62 -11.72
CA CYS A 185 -9.25 -36.50 -12.16
C CYS A 185 -8.86 -37.99 -12.24
N GLY A 186 -7.58 -38.33 -12.05
CA GLY A 186 -7.10 -39.72 -12.04
C GLY A 186 -6.99 -40.40 -13.41
N ARG A 187 -7.31 -39.73 -14.52
CA ARG A 187 -7.27 -40.34 -15.86
C ARG A 187 -5.83 -40.50 -16.37
N ARG A 188 -5.56 -41.62 -17.05
CA ARG A 188 -4.25 -41.95 -17.63
C ARG A 188 -4.01 -41.15 -18.92
N PHE A 189 -2.78 -40.69 -19.15
CA PHE A 189 -2.37 -40.09 -20.42
C PHE A 189 -2.08 -41.18 -21.47
N SER A 190 -2.55 -40.98 -22.71
CA SER A 190 -2.60 -42.02 -23.76
C SER A 190 -1.27 -42.29 -24.49
N THR A 191 -0.13 -41.82 -23.99
CA THR A 191 1.19 -41.94 -24.67
C THR A 191 2.19 -42.85 -23.97
N ALA A 192 1.75 -43.75 -23.10
CA ALA A 192 2.57 -44.89 -22.67
C ALA A 192 2.24 -46.09 -23.58
N THR A 193 2.93 -46.18 -24.72
CA THR A 193 2.98 -47.38 -25.56
C THR A 193 3.50 -48.56 -24.72
N ASP A 194 2.93 -49.75 -24.95
CA ASP A 194 3.35 -51.04 -24.36
C ASP A 194 4.86 -51.30 -24.42
#